data_AF-A0AAU3GS63-F1
#
_entry.id   AF-A0AAU3GS63-F1
#
_cell.length_a   1.000
_cell.length_b   1.000
_cell.length_c   1.000
_cell.angle_alpha   90.00
_cell.angle_beta   90.00
_cell.angle_gamma   90.00
#
_symmetry.space_group_name_H-M   'P 1'
#
loop_
_entity.id
_entity.type
_entity.pdbx_description
1 polymer ?
#
loop_
_entity_poly.entity_id
_entity_poly.type
_entity_poly.pdbx_seq_one_letter_code
_entity_poly.pdbx_strand_id
1 'polypeptide(L)'
;MRLTTLFSLPRVLRHSHAMGAGLPPDEAVVLDAPDPSLRVALAAAATGNHAPAAELLALTREHAQWERRDTCVSRLARASLHHPGWLDSWLEDSPENPDAVLVKADQYVFEAWEIRTGARASHVEDDQFRAFHAVLRDAVPVISTAAELNPDDPVPWRVALTQARGIQAPRPVFDTYLAEANARDPHHEGCHVQALQYLCAKWYGSHEEMFAFAERAAGQAPPGSRLHALPLQAVVEYLISEEETPGADLYTARAEAAVARAQALSDCYAPGEREAAGFRNHLALVLWSMNRYEEALTAFRTIGVHATTFPWTYFGDPRAEFLEARSDTCVELAMKVPFFRAAPEPPAADLPDWERDLAPRSVAIASTGPTEVAQAALICGQSLRTAPAGNHHTYVEIVPDPVRGKRAALLPEDPLTSAADNFTTAEEWPTLVLHRTPERGSFTLLHRGKQVADHTWETAAPAADHAEATRTAAALARVYGLPDPRPLAHILRATGDPARHQSELVAALGLPPLPAGYGGEQEILAALPGARLLARRGFLAGMRDTMTSKAGVHPEAPPADEPHPAHWWVLRIAALLLFTAAAVYAWWTPDIGWFRSTVSSALALYFAAKLYRAVRRRPVSSSPPPEAS
;
A
#
# COMPACT_ATOMS: atom_id res chain seq x y z
N MET A 1 -14.90 -6.10 32.66
CA MET A 1 -14.47 -6.24 31.25
C MET A 1 -15.03 -7.54 30.68
N ARG A 2 -15.72 -7.50 29.54
CA ARG A 2 -16.34 -8.68 28.90
C ARG A 2 -15.27 -9.58 28.27
N LEU A 3 -15.41 -10.90 28.41
CA LEU A 3 -14.57 -11.98 27.84
C LEU A 3 -14.24 -11.80 26.33
N THR A 4 -15.02 -11.00 25.60
CA THR A 4 -14.81 -10.65 24.20
C THR A 4 -13.49 -9.92 23.93
N THR A 5 -13.02 -9.10 24.87
CA THR A 5 -11.74 -8.35 24.75
C THR A 5 -10.50 -9.23 24.91
N LEU A 6 -10.61 -10.40 25.55
CA LEU A 6 -9.47 -11.32 25.78
C LEU A 6 -9.07 -12.10 24.53
N PHE A 7 -9.96 -12.19 23.54
CA PHE A 7 -9.75 -12.96 22.33
C PHE A 7 -9.57 -12.11 21.07
N SER A 8 -9.60 -10.77 21.16
CA SER A 8 -9.41 -9.90 19.98
C SER A 8 -8.05 -10.15 19.32
N LEU A 9 -6.96 -9.94 20.05
CA LEU A 9 -5.58 -10.17 19.57
C LEU A 9 -5.35 -11.60 19.05
N PRO A 10 -5.73 -12.69 19.78
CA PRO A 10 -5.63 -14.05 19.26
C PRO A 10 -6.47 -14.34 18.00
N ARG A 11 -7.64 -13.69 17.84
CA ARG A 11 -8.49 -13.83 16.63
C ARG A 11 -7.85 -13.14 15.43
N VAL A 12 -7.37 -11.91 15.62
CA VAL A 12 -6.64 -11.17 14.57
C VAL A 12 -5.44 -11.98 14.11
N LEU A 13 -4.61 -12.46 15.04
CA LEU A 13 -3.45 -13.33 14.77
C LEU A 13 -3.78 -14.60 13.98
N ARG A 14 -4.98 -15.14 14.14
CA ARG A 14 -5.38 -16.40 13.51
C ARG A 14 -6.05 -16.20 12.15
N HIS A 15 -6.87 -15.15 12.03
CA HIS A 15 -7.85 -15.02 10.94
C HIS A 15 -7.54 -13.90 9.96
N SER A 16 -6.72 -12.90 10.31
CA SER A 16 -6.33 -11.77 9.43
C SER A 16 -5.81 -12.24 8.07
N HIS A 17 -4.94 -13.25 8.06
CA HIS A 17 -4.39 -13.81 6.82
C HIS A 17 -5.47 -14.31 5.86
N ALA A 18 -6.45 -15.03 6.41
CA ALA A 18 -7.54 -15.58 5.61
C ALA A 18 -8.49 -14.47 5.14
N MET A 19 -8.63 -13.38 5.89
CA MET A 19 -9.40 -12.21 5.46
C MET A 19 -8.71 -11.51 4.29
N GLY A 20 -7.38 -11.37 4.34
CA GLY A 20 -6.58 -10.79 3.28
C GLY A 20 -6.41 -11.67 2.03
N ALA A 21 -6.91 -12.91 2.03
CA ALA A 21 -6.86 -13.77 0.85
C ALA A 21 -7.55 -13.11 -0.36
N GLY A 22 -6.87 -13.11 -1.50
CA GLY A 22 -7.34 -12.47 -2.75
C GLY A 22 -7.06 -10.96 -2.84
N LEU A 23 -6.44 -10.34 -1.83
CA LEU A 23 -5.89 -8.99 -1.96
C LEU A 23 -4.48 -9.04 -2.58
N PRO A 24 -4.12 -8.08 -3.44
CA PRO A 24 -2.76 -7.97 -3.91
C PRO A 24 -1.80 -7.57 -2.79
N PRO A 25 -0.54 -8.04 -2.85
CA PRO A 25 0.47 -7.65 -1.88
C PRO A 25 0.65 -6.13 -1.88
N ASP A 26 0.93 -5.55 -0.72
CA ASP A 26 1.04 -4.12 -0.49
C ASP A 26 2.01 -3.47 -1.50
N GLU A 27 3.13 -4.14 -1.80
CA GLU A 27 4.18 -3.63 -2.69
C GLU A 27 3.74 -3.55 -4.16
N ALA A 28 2.76 -4.37 -4.58
CA ALA A 28 2.18 -4.31 -5.92
C ALA A 28 1.20 -3.15 -6.10
N VAL A 29 0.70 -2.56 -5.00
CA VAL A 29 -0.24 -1.44 -5.07
C VAL A 29 0.48 -0.19 -5.58
N VAL A 30 -0.03 0.32 -6.70
CA VAL A 30 0.47 1.48 -7.44
C VAL A 30 -0.52 2.64 -7.33
N LEU A 31 0.00 3.86 -7.21
CA LEU A 31 -0.81 5.07 -7.08
C LEU A 31 -1.03 5.74 -8.44
N ASP A 32 -2.29 5.86 -8.85
CA ASP A 32 -2.71 6.49 -10.13
C ASP A 32 -1.94 5.95 -11.37
N ALA A 33 -1.56 4.68 -11.38
CA ALA A 33 -0.70 4.11 -12.43
C ALA A 33 -1.15 4.50 -13.85
N PRO A 34 -0.31 5.18 -14.66
CA PRO A 34 -0.68 5.54 -16.02
C PRO A 34 -0.81 4.29 -16.89
N ASP A 35 -1.63 4.36 -17.93
CA ASP A 35 -1.66 3.32 -18.94
C ASP A 35 -0.31 3.23 -19.71
N PRO A 36 -0.02 2.10 -20.37
CA PRO A 36 1.28 1.91 -21.03
C PRO A 36 1.65 3.00 -22.04
N SER A 37 0.67 3.55 -22.79
CA SER A 37 0.92 4.59 -23.79
C SER A 37 1.26 5.93 -23.13
N LEU A 38 0.51 6.30 -22.08
CA LEU A 38 0.80 7.49 -21.30
C LEU A 38 2.14 7.36 -20.56
N ARG A 39 2.50 6.15 -20.10
CA ARG A 39 3.80 5.89 -19.47
C ARG A 39 4.96 6.16 -20.42
N VAL A 40 4.86 5.72 -21.67
CA VAL A 40 5.86 6.00 -22.72
C VAL A 40 5.94 7.51 -22.98
N ALA A 41 4.81 8.19 -23.07
CA ALA A 41 4.76 9.64 -23.26
C ALA A 41 5.44 10.41 -22.10
N LEU A 42 5.15 10.05 -20.85
CA LEU A 42 5.74 10.67 -19.67
C LEU A 42 7.26 10.43 -19.60
N ALA A 43 7.71 9.21 -19.90
CA ALA A 43 9.14 8.88 -19.91
C ALA A 43 9.90 9.65 -21.00
N ALA A 44 9.31 9.79 -22.20
CA ALA A 44 9.89 10.56 -23.28
C ALA A 44 9.96 12.06 -22.95
N ALA A 45 8.87 12.61 -22.39
CA ALA A 45 8.78 14.00 -21.95
C ALA A 45 9.86 14.34 -20.91
N ALA A 46 10.12 13.44 -19.95
CA ALA A 46 11.19 13.60 -18.96
C ALA A 46 12.59 13.72 -19.57
N THR A 47 12.78 13.23 -20.80
CA THR A 47 14.04 13.35 -21.57
C THR A 47 14.04 14.48 -22.60
N GLY A 48 13.00 15.33 -22.61
CA GLY A 48 12.87 16.46 -23.54
C GLY A 48 12.13 16.13 -24.84
N ASN A 49 11.66 14.90 -25.05
CA ASN A 49 11.00 14.49 -26.30
C ASN A 49 9.48 14.52 -26.16
N HIS A 50 8.83 15.44 -26.86
CA HIS A 50 7.37 15.62 -26.84
C HIS A 50 6.62 14.73 -27.85
N ALA A 51 7.30 14.08 -28.80
CA ALA A 51 6.65 13.38 -29.91
C ALA A 51 5.67 12.27 -29.47
N PRO A 52 5.99 11.42 -28.47
CA PRO A 52 5.03 10.40 -28.02
C PRO A 52 3.81 10.98 -27.29
N ALA A 53 3.95 12.13 -26.62
CA ALA A 53 2.83 12.85 -26.03
C ALA A 53 1.91 13.45 -27.10
N ALA A 54 2.51 14.03 -28.15
CA ALA A 54 1.78 14.55 -29.30
C ALA A 54 0.97 13.46 -30.03
N GLU A 55 1.59 12.30 -30.29
CA GLU A 55 0.92 11.16 -30.92
C GLU A 55 -0.26 10.64 -30.08
N LEU A 56 -0.03 10.46 -28.77
CA LEU A 56 -1.08 10.01 -27.84
C LEU A 56 -2.27 10.97 -27.80
N LEU A 57 -2.02 12.27 -27.66
CA LEU A 57 -3.09 13.26 -27.60
C LEU A 57 -3.80 13.42 -28.95
N ALA A 58 -3.10 13.33 -30.07
CA ALA A 58 -3.72 13.32 -31.39
C ALA A 58 -4.66 12.12 -31.58
N LEU A 59 -4.25 10.91 -31.17
CA LEU A 59 -5.08 9.71 -31.25
C LEU A 59 -6.34 9.81 -30.38
N THR A 60 -6.22 10.31 -29.15
CA THR A 60 -7.38 10.50 -28.27
C THR A 60 -8.36 11.53 -28.82
N ARG A 61 -7.87 12.61 -29.46
CA ARG A 61 -8.72 13.59 -30.15
C ARG A 61 -9.42 12.97 -31.36
N GLU A 62 -8.69 12.29 -32.23
CA GLU A 62 -9.24 11.70 -33.47
C GLU A 62 -10.40 10.74 -33.19
N HIS A 63 -10.31 9.98 -32.09
CA HIS A 63 -11.32 9.00 -31.69
C HIS A 63 -12.32 9.54 -30.65
N ALA A 64 -12.31 10.84 -30.37
CA ALA A 64 -13.18 11.48 -29.37
C ALA A 64 -13.15 10.76 -28.00
N GLN A 65 -11.98 10.27 -27.57
CA GLN A 65 -11.77 9.59 -26.29
C GLN A 65 -11.58 10.63 -25.17
N TRP A 66 -12.58 11.49 -24.96
CA TRP A 66 -12.45 12.70 -24.12
C TRP A 66 -12.03 12.41 -22.69
N GLU A 67 -12.56 11.35 -22.10
CA GLU A 67 -12.20 10.87 -20.78
C GLU A 67 -10.71 10.49 -20.64
N ARG A 68 -10.21 9.74 -21.62
CA ARG A 68 -8.81 9.33 -21.67
C ARG A 68 -7.92 10.53 -21.99
N ARG A 69 -8.38 11.43 -22.86
CA ARG A 69 -7.70 12.67 -23.20
C ARG A 69 -7.52 13.54 -21.97
N ASP A 70 -8.57 13.75 -21.18
CA ASP A 70 -8.51 14.54 -19.94
C ASP A 70 -7.48 13.97 -18.95
N THR A 71 -7.50 12.64 -18.77
CA THR A 71 -6.50 11.94 -17.94
C THR A 71 -5.08 12.17 -18.47
N CYS A 72 -4.86 12.02 -19.79
CA CYS A 72 -3.54 12.23 -20.39
C CYS A 72 -3.07 13.68 -20.25
N VAL A 73 -3.92 14.65 -20.56
CA VAL A 73 -3.64 16.09 -20.45
C VAL A 73 -3.25 16.43 -19.01
N SER A 74 -4.04 15.99 -18.03
CA SER A 74 -3.80 16.28 -16.62
C SER A 74 -2.44 15.73 -16.14
N ARG A 75 -2.08 14.52 -16.57
CA ARG A 75 -0.80 13.89 -16.18
C ARG A 75 0.39 14.52 -16.89
N LEU A 76 0.26 14.86 -18.17
CA LEU A 76 1.30 15.56 -18.94
C LEU A 76 1.52 16.99 -18.40
N ALA A 77 0.45 17.70 -18.04
CA ALA A 77 0.51 19.03 -17.45
C ALA A 77 1.28 18.99 -16.12
N ARG A 78 0.95 18.07 -15.21
CA ARG A 78 1.72 17.87 -13.97
C ARG A 78 3.19 17.51 -14.23
N ALA A 79 3.46 16.60 -15.18
CA ALA A 79 4.82 16.22 -15.53
C ALA A 79 5.66 17.39 -16.08
N SER A 80 5.03 18.33 -16.81
CA SER A 80 5.71 19.51 -17.34
C SER A 80 6.20 20.50 -16.26
N LEU A 81 5.60 20.49 -15.07
CA LEU A 81 6.10 21.30 -13.93
C LEU A 81 7.38 20.73 -13.34
N HIS A 82 7.52 19.40 -13.31
CA HIS A 82 8.70 18.73 -12.75
C HIS A 82 9.83 18.54 -13.78
N HIS A 83 9.48 18.51 -15.07
CA HIS A 83 10.39 18.40 -16.20
C HIS A 83 10.16 19.57 -17.17
N PRO A 84 10.68 20.77 -16.88
CA PRO A 84 10.45 21.94 -17.71
C PRO A 84 11.17 21.84 -19.06
N GLY A 85 10.65 22.54 -20.07
CA GLY A 85 11.31 22.73 -21.37
C GLY A 85 10.76 21.88 -22.52
N TRP A 86 10.29 20.65 -22.29
CA TRP A 86 9.75 19.82 -23.40
C TRP A 86 8.44 20.38 -23.96
N LEU A 87 7.57 20.91 -23.09
CA LEU A 87 6.30 21.49 -23.49
C LEU A 87 6.49 22.85 -24.16
N ASP A 88 7.42 23.67 -23.66
CA ASP A 88 7.74 24.96 -24.27
C ASP A 88 8.39 24.75 -25.65
N SER A 89 9.30 23.78 -25.80
CA SER A 89 9.85 23.38 -27.11
C SER A 89 8.76 22.90 -28.07
N TRP A 90 7.76 22.15 -27.59
CA TRP A 90 6.64 21.73 -28.44
C TRP A 90 5.82 22.93 -28.94
N LEU A 91 5.58 23.91 -28.06
CA LEU A 91 4.90 25.15 -28.42
C LEU A 91 5.74 26.06 -29.33
N GLU A 92 7.07 26.04 -29.21
CA GLU A 92 7.97 26.75 -30.13
C GLU A 92 7.94 26.13 -31.53
N ASP A 93 7.93 24.80 -31.62
CA ASP A 93 7.87 24.06 -32.88
C ASP A 93 6.48 24.16 -33.54
N SER A 94 5.41 24.25 -32.75
CA SER A 94 4.02 24.31 -33.24
C SER A 94 3.12 25.14 -32.31
N PRO A 95 3.15 26.49 -32.42
CA PRO A 95 2.45 27.38 -31.49
C PRO A 95 0.92 27.23 -31.45
N GLU A 96 0.32 26.82 -32.57
CA GLU A 96 -1.13 26.61 -32.70
C GLU A 96 -1.52 25.13 -32.58
N ASN A 97 -0.64 24.28 -32.02
CA ASN A 97 -0.98 22.89 -31.79
C ASN A 97 -2.06 22.76 -30.69
N PRO A 98 -3.29 22.30 -31.01
CA PRO A 98 -4.39 22.17 -30.03
C PRO A 98 -4.03 21.34 -28.79
N ASP A 99 -3.20 20.30 -28.93
CA ASP A 99 -2.81 19.43 -27.82
C ASP A 99 -1.82 20.11 -26.88
N ALA A 100 -0.78 20.74 -27.45
CA ALA A 100 0.23 21.45 -26.67
C ALA A 100 -0.38 22.64 -25.89
N VAL A 101 -1.25 23.41 -26.55
CA VAL A 101 -1.94 24.55 -25.93
C VAL A 101 -2.86 24.09 -24.79
N LEU A 102 -3.56 22.97 -24.96
CA LEU A 102 -4.40 22.39 -23.90
C LEU A 102 -3.57 21.91 -22.70
N VAL A 103 -2.45 21.21 -22.93
CA VAL A 103 -1.54 20.80 -21.85
C VAL A 103 -0.98 22.04 -21.12
N LYS A 104 -0.66 23.12 -21.86
CA LYS A 104 -0.20 24.38 -21.27
C LYS A 104 -1.27 25.07 -20.44
N ALA A 105 -2.53 25.09 -20.91
CA ALA A 105 -3.65 25.64 -20.18
C ALA A 105 -3.82 24.95 -18.82
N ASP A 106 -3.75 23.62 -18.80
CA ASP A 106 -3.88 22.85 -17.56
C ASP A 106 -2.62 22.95 -16.68
N GLN A 107 -1.42 23.07 -17.28
CA GLN A 107 -0.17 23.35 -16.54
C GLN A 107 -0.31 24.62 -15.70
N TYR A 108 -0.82 25.73 -16.27
CA TYR A 108 -1.04 26.97 -15.52
C TYR A 108 -2.00 26.77 -14.34
N VAL A 109 -3.08 26.00 -14.54
CA VAL A 109 -4.02 25.69 -13.46
C VAL A 109 -3.32 24.89 -12.37
N PHE A 110 -2.59 23.82 -12.71
CA PHE A 110 -1.83 23.04 -11.74
C PHE A 110 -0.80 23.87 -10.98
N GLU A 111 -0.02 24.70 -11.66
CA GLU A 111 0.97 25.61 -11.06
C GLU A 111 0.30 26.50 -10.00
N ALA A 112 -0.86 27.07 -10.33
CA ALA A 112 -1.61 27.88 -9.39
C ALA A 112 -2.01 27.07 -8.13
N TRP A 113 -2.54 25.86 -8.31
CA TRP A 113 -2.95 25.03 -7.17
C TRP A 113 -1.76 24.53 -6.33
N GLU A 114 -0.56 24.35 -6.90
CA GLU A 114 0.66 24.09 -6.14
C GLU A 114 1.06 25.29 -5.29
N ILE A 115 0.98 26.52 -5.83
CA ILE A 115 1.28 27.77 -5.10
C ILE A 115 0.35 27.95 -3.90
N ARG A 116 -0.97 27.74 -4.09
CA ARG A 116 -1.96 27.88 -3.02
C ARG A 116 -1.84 26.76 -1.97
N THR A 117 -1.28 25.62 -2.38
CA THR A 117 -1.35 24.32 -1.69
C THR A 117 -2.78 23.77 -1.59
N GLY A 118 -2.92 22.49 -1.24
CA GLY A 118 -4.22 21.83 -1.02
C GLY A 118 -4.96 22.30 0.24
N ALA A 119 -4.39 23.20 1.04
CA ALA A 119 -4.95 23.62 2.31
C ALA A 119 -6.30 24.38 2.16
N ARG A 120 -7.11 24.34 3.24
CA ARG A 120 -8.31 25.19 3.37
C ARG A 120 -7.90 26.66 3.27
N ALA A 121 -8.79 27.50 2.72
CA ALA A 121 -8.51 28.92 2.50
C ALA A 121 -8.05 29.67 3.77
N SER A 122 -8.50 29.26 4.95
CA SER A 122 -8.10 29.81 6.24
C SER A 122 -6.63 29.58 6.63
N HIS A 123 -5.91 28.72 5.91
CA HIS A 123 -4.54 28.31 6.21
C HIS A 123 -3.54 28.69 5.10
N VAL A 124 -3.93 29.59 4.19
CA VAL A 124 -3.10 30.04 3.07
C VAL A 124 -2.75 31.51 3.27
N GLU A 125 -1.48 31.86 3.12
CA GLU A 125 -0.99 33.23 3.32
C GLU A 125 -1.48 34.18 2.21
N ASP A 126 -1.66 35.47 2.53
CA ASP A 126 -2.17 36.48 1.58
C ASP A 126 -1.31 36.60 0.31
N ASP A 127 0.00 36.42 0.43
CA ASP A 127 0.95 36.49 -0.69
C ASP A 127 0.78 35.29 -1.65
N GLN A 128 0.53 34.10 -1.10
CA GLN A 128 0.23 32.90 -1.88
C GLN A 128 -1.08 33.04 -2.63
N PHE A 129 -2.11 33.65 -2.01
CA PHE A 129 -3.38 33.94 -2.69
C PHE A 129 -3.20 34.91 -3.86
N ARG A 130 -2.40 35.97 -3.71
CA ARG A 130 -2.15 36.92 -4.82
C ARG A 130 -1.45 36.24 -5.98
N ALA A 131 -0.44 35.41 -5.72
CA ALA A 131 0.25 34.64 -6.75
C ALA A 131 -0.68 33.63 -7.43
N PHE A 132 -1.48 32.89 -6.64
CA PHE A 132 -2.50 31.96 -7.14
C PHE A 132 -3.47 32.63 -8.13
N HIS A 133 -4.05 33.77 -7.75
CA HIS A 133 -4.97 34.51 -8.61
C HIS A 133 -4.31 35.19 -9.82
N ALA A 134 -3.01 35.47 -9.76
CA ALA A 134 -2.28 35.96 -10.93
C ALA A 134 -2.16 34.86 -11.98
N VAL A 135 -1.62 33.69 -11.59
CA VAL A 135 -1.44 32.55 -12.51
C VAL A 135 -2.77 32.08 -13.10
N LEU A 136 -3.84 32.01 -12.31
CA LEU A 136 -5.17 31.64 -12.83
C LEU A 136 -5.76 32.67 -13.81
N ARG A 137 -5.38 33.95 -13.73
CA ARG A 137 -5.80 34.96 -14.72
C ARG A 137 -5.01 34.79 -16.02
N ASP A 138 -3.72 34.47 -15.92
CA ASP A 138 -2.86 34.23 -17.07
C ASP A 138 -3.26 32.94 -17.83
N ALA A 139 -3.88 31.98 -17.13
CA ALA A 139 -4.44 30.77 -17.74
C ALA A 139 -5.61 31.05 -18.69
N VAL A 140 -6.43 32.09 -18.45
CA VAL A 140 -7.67 32.36 -19.19
C VAL A 140 -7.48 32.45 -20.71
N PRO A 141 -6.58 33.29 -21.26
CA PRO A 141 -6.38 33.36 -22.70
C PRO A 141 -5.91 32.03 -23.31
N VAL A 142 -5.13 31.24 -22.57
CA VAL A 142 -4.63 29.94 -23.05
C VAL A 142 -5.76 28.91 -23.08
N ILE A 143 -6.63 28.90 -22.06
CA ILE A 143 -7.85 28.08 -22.03
C ILE A 143 -8.77 28.43 -23.20
N SER A 144 -9.01 29.73 -23.46
CA SER A 144 -9.83 30.18 -24.59
C SER A 144 -9.23 29.72 -25.92
N THR A 145 -7.92 29.88 -26.10
CA THR A 145 -7.21 29.42 -27.31
C THR A 145 -7.34 27.90 -27.48
N ALA A 146 -7.19 27.11 -26.42
CA ALA A 146 -7.37 25.67 -26.47
C ALA A 146 -8.78 25.26 -26.91
N ALA A 147 -9.81 25.96 -26.40
CA ALA A 147 -11.21 25.73 -26.78
C ALA A 147 -11.50 26.13 -28.24
N GLU A 148 -10.83 27.17 -28.76
CA GLU A 148 -10.97 27.62 -30.15
C GLU A 148 -10.27 26.67 -31.15
N LEU A 149 -9.10 26.13 -30.78
CA LEU A 149 -8.32 25.24 -31.64
C LEU A 149 -8.93 23.84 -31.79
N ASN A 150 -9.75 23.40 -30.82
CA ASN A 150 -10.49 22.14 -30.91
C ASN A 150 -11.93 22.32 -30.36
N PRO A 151 -12.85 22.91 -31.15
CA PRO A 151 -14.17 23.32 -30.66
C PRO A 151 -15.07 22.21 -30.16
N ASP A 152 -14.82 20.94 -30.49
CA ASP A 152 -15.62 19.79 -30.03
C ASP A 152 -15.10 19.20 -28.71
N ASP A 153 -13.96 19.66 -28.22
CA ASP A 153 -13.27 19.13 -27.04
C ASP A 153 -13.88 19.63 -25.72
N PRO A 154 -14.37 18.76 -24.83
CA PRO A 154 -14.87 19.18 -23.52
C PRO A 154 -13.73 19.51 -22.53
N VAL A 155 -12.49 19.05 -22.76
CA VAL A 155 -11.40 19.15 -21.79
C VAL A 155 -10.96 20.60 -21.51
N PRO A 156 -10.84 21.52 -22.48
CA PRO A 156 -10.62 22.94 -22.20
C PRO A 156 -11.65 23.52 -21.21
N TRP A 157 -12.92 23.09 -21.30
CA TRP A 157 -13.97 23.55 -20.40
C TRP A 157 -13.86 22.94 -19.01
N ARG A 158 -13.36 21.71 -18.87
CA ARG A 158 -12.97 21.18 -17.55
C ARG A 158 -11.90 22.07 -16.90
N VAL A 159 -10.86 22.42 -17.66
CA VAL A 159 -9.79 23.32 -17.18
C VAL A 159 -10.39 24.68 -16.79
N ALA A 160 -11.29 25.22 -17.61
CA ALA A 160 -12.03 26.45 -17.32
C ALA A 160 -12.87 26.37 -16.03
N LEU A 161 -13.55 25.25 -15.78
CA LEU A 161 -14.33 25.04 -14.56
C LEU A 161 -13.42 24.99 -13.31
N THR A 162 -12.27 24.32 -13.40
CA THR A 162 -11.26 24.32 -12.33
C THR A 162 -10.73 25.72 -12.06
N GLN A 163 -10.39 26.46 -13.12
CA GLN A 163 -9.92 27.84 -13.05
C GLN A 163 -10.99 28.76 -12.43
N ALA A 164 -12.23 28.67 -12.89
CA ALA A 164 -13.36 29.48 -12.44
C ALA A 164 -13.64 29.27 -10.94
N ARG A 165 -13.57 28.02 -10.46
CA ARG A 165 -13.64 27.70 -9.03
C ARG A 165 -12.50 28.38 -8.25
N GLY A 166 -11.28 28.31 -8.77
CA GLY A 166 -10.10 28.91 -8.14
C GLY A 166 -10.17 30.45 -8.04
N ILE A 167 -10.59 31.14 -9.10
CA ILE A 167 -10.75 32.61 -9.09
C ILE A 167 -12.05 33.09 -8.47
N GLN A 168 -12.85 32.20 -7.88
CA GLN A 168 -14.09 32.58 -7.23
C GLN A 168 -15.12 33.19 -8.18
N ALA A 169 -15.20 32.65 -9.41
CA ALA A 169 -16.07 33.20 -10.45
C ALA A 169 -17.54 33.21 -10.02
N PRO A 170 -18.33 34.25 -10.38
CA PRO A 170 -19.76 34.28 -10.12
C PRO A 170 -20.49 33.10 -10.78
N ARG A 171 -21.56 32.63 -10.12
CA ARG A 171 -22.39 31.50 -10.59
C ARG A 171 -22.78 31.55 -12.07
N PRO A 172 -23.24 32.69 -12.65
CA PRO A 172 -23.58 32.73 -14.07
C PRO A 172 -22.41 32.45 -15.02
N VAL A 173 -21.18 32.82 -14.63
CA VAL A 173 -19.98 32.53 -15.42
C VAL A 173 -19.67 31.04 -15.36
N PHE A 174 -19.71 30.46 -14.16
CA PHE A 174 -19.50 29.03 -13.97
C PHE A 174 -20.53 28.18 -14.73
N ASP A 175 -21.81 28.53 -14.63
CA ASP A 175 -22.90 27.84 -15.34
C ASP A 175 -22.74 27.95 -16.87
N THR A 176 -22.16 29.04 -17.38
CA THR A 176 -21.83 29.19 -18.81
C THR A 176 -20.77 28.18 -19.25
N TYR A 177 -19.67 28.05 -18.50
CA TYR A 177 -18.63 27.06 -18.81
C TYR A 177 -19.14 25.62 -18.70
N LEU A 178 -20.02 25.35 -17.72
CA LEU A 178 -20.64 24.03 -17.58
C LEU A 178 -21.58 23.73 -18.76
N ALA A 179 -22.32 24.72 -19.26
CA ALA A 179 -23.15 24.57 -20.44
C ALA A 179 -22.32 24.26 -21.70
N GLU A 180 -21.18 24.94 -21.88
CA GLU A 180 -20.24 24.67 -22.97
C GLU A 180 -19.63 23.26 -22.90
N ALA A 181 -19.26 22.80 -21.70
CA ALA A 181 -18.81 21.43 -21.49
C ALA A 181 -19.91 20.41 -21.85
N ASN A 182 -21.12 20.60 -21.32
CA ASN A 182 -22.24 19.70 -21.54
C ASN A 182 -22.74 19.69 -22.99
N ALA A 183 -22.57 20.78 -23.73
CA ALA A 183 -22.92 20.84 -25.15
C ALA A 183 -22.03 19.93 -26.01
N ARG A 184 -20.78 19.66 -25.57
CA ARG A 184 -19.79 18.83 -26.27
C ARG A 184 -19.83 17.38 -25.82
N ASP A 185 -19.83 17.19 -24.50
CA ASP A 185 -19.95 15.88 -23.88
C ASP A 185 -20.78 15.98 -22.60
N PRO A 186 -22.10 15.68 -22.68
CA PRO A 186 -23.02 15.72 -21.54
C PRO A 186 -22.66 14.74 -20.42
N HIS A 187 -21.73 13.81 -20.64
CA HIS A 187 -21.40 12.75 -19.70
C HIS A 187 -19.92 12.74 -19.28
N HIS A 188 -19.17 13.79 -19.61
CA HIS A 188 -17.76 13.93 -19.24
C HIS A 188 -17.58 14.02 -17.72
N GLU A 189 -16.98 12.99 -17.11
CA GLU A 189 -16.78 12.83 -15.68
C GLU A 189 -16.00 14.00 -15.10
N GLY A 190 -14.86 14.37 -15.71
CA GLY A 190 -14.01 15.45 -15.20
C GLY A 190 -14.77 16.77 -15.04
N CYS A 191 -15.66 17.11 -15.98
CA CYS A 191 -16.46 18.33 -15.93
C CYS A 191 -17.49 18.28 -14.81
N HIS A 192 -18.17 17.14 -14.67
CA HIS A 192 -19.16 16.92 -13.61
C HIS A 192 -18.52 16.91 -12.22
N VAL A 193 -17.30 16.38 -12.08
CA VAL A 193 -16.53 16.43 -10.84
C VAL A 193 -16.19 17.88 -10.48
N GLN A 194 -15.76 18.72 -11.43
CA GLN A 194 -15.52 20.14 -11.15
C GLN A 194 -16.80 20.90 -10.79
N ALA A 195 -17.93 20.58 -11.43
CA ALA A 195 -19.24 21.13 -11.08
C ALA A 195 -19.66 20.74 -9.65
N LEU A 196 -19.52 19.46 -9.29
CA LEU A 196 -19.76 18.99 -7.92
C LEU A 196 -18.90 19.75 -6.92
N GLN A 197 -17.60 19.89 -7.19
CA GLN A 197 -16.67 20.61 -6.32
C GLN A 197 -17.06 22.08 -6.11
N TYR A 198 -17.47 22.77 -7.18
CA TYR A 198 -17.94 24.17 -7.07
C TYR A 198 -19.18 24.29 -6.19
N LEU A 199 -20.08 23.31 -6.23
CA LEU A 199 -21.32 23.25 -5.46
C LEU A 199 -21.14 22.73 -4.03
N CYS A 200 -19.95 22.28 -3.63
CA CYS A 200 -19.67 21.90 -2.25
C CYS A 200 -19.87 23.10 -1.30
N ALA A 201 -20.27 22.82 -0.05
CA ALA A 201 -20.45 23.84 0.99
C ALA A 201 -19.18 24.65 1.30
N LYS A 202 -18.00 24.06 1.12
CA LYS A 202 -16.70 24.74 1.26
C LYS A 202 -16.38 25.76 0.15
N TRP A 203 -17.22 25.81 -0.89
CA TRP A 203 -17.09 26.69 -2.04
C TRP A 203 -18.36 27.56 -2.19
N TYR A 204 -19.17 27.36 -3.23
CA TYR A 204 -20.27 28.27 -3.59
C TYR A 204 -21.67 27.68 -3.44
N GLY A 205 -21.78 26.45 -2.93
CA GLY A 205 -23.06 25.79 -2.77
C GLY A 205 -23.32 25.35 -1.34
N SER A 206 -24.02 24.24 -1.23
CA SER A 206 -24.44 23.61 0.01
C SER A 206 -24.42 22.10 -0.16
N HIS A 207 -24.43 21.34 0.94
CA HIS A 207 -24.52 19.88 0.85
C HIS A 207 -25.75 19.45 0.05
N GLU A 208 -26.90 20.11 0.26
CA GLU A 208 -28.13 19.84 -0.49
C GLU A 208 -27.96 20.08 -2.00
N GLU A 209 -27.40 21.23 -2.40
CA GLU A 209 -27.18 21.52 -3.84
C GLU A 209 -26.18 20.55 -4.48
N MET A 210 -25.10 20.22 -3.77
CA MET A 210 -24.08 19.27 -4.20
C MET A 210 -24.68 17.88 -4.43
N PHE A 211 -25.41 17.33 -3.45
CA PHE A 211 -26.07 16.03 -3.57
C PHE A 211 -27.12 16.05 -4.68
N ALA A 212 -27.97 17.08 -4.72
CA ALA A 212 -29.01 17.16 -5.74
C ALA A 212 -28.43 17.24 -7.16
N PHE A 213 -27.30 17.94 -7.35
CA PHE A 213 -26.58 17.93 -8.63
C PHE A 213 -26.04 16.54 -8.97
N ALA A 214 -25.33 15.91 -8.03
CA ALA A 214 -24.71 14.60 -8.24
C ALA A 214 -25.74 13.51 -8.56
N GLU A 215 -26.88 13.52 -7.86
CA GLU A 215 -27.99 12.60 -8.06
C GLU A 215 -28.66 12.79 -9.42
N ARG A 216 -28.87 14.04 -9.86
CA ARG A 216 -29.43 14.34 -11.18
C ARG A 216 -28.51 13.88 -12.31
N ALA A 217 -27.21 14.20 -12.22
CA ALA A 217 -26.22 13.78 -13.21
C ALA A 217 -26.16 12.24 -13.31
N ALA A 218 -26.09 11.55 -12.16
CA ALA A 218 -26.11 10.09 -12.11
C ALA A 218 -27.40 9.47 -12.64
N GLY A 219 -28.55 10.14 -12.51
CA GLY A 219 -29.84 9.69 -13.02
C GLY A 219 -30.02 9.89 -14.52
N GLN A 220 -29.25 10.79 -15.14
CA GLN A 220 -29.27 11.08 -16.58
C GLN A 220 -28.16 10.36 -17.35
N ALA A 221 -27.19 9.78 -16.64
CA ALA A 221 -26.05 9.09 -17.24
C ALA A 221 -26.44 7.77 -17.93
N PRO A 222 -25.80 7.42 -19.06
CA PRO A 222 -26.04 6.16 -19.75
C PRO A 222 -25.45 4.97 -18.96
N PRO A 223 -25.96 3.74 -19.19
CA PRO A 223 -25.44 2.55 -18.52
C PRO A 223 -23.92 2.41 -18.65
N GLY A 224 -23.26 2.11 -17.55
CA GLY A 224 -21.80 1.97 -17.48
C GLY A 224 -21.03 3.28 -17.32
N SER A 225 -21.68 4.45 -17.40
CA SER A 225 -21.02 5.74 -17.18
C SER A 225 -20.51 5.88 -15.74
N ARG A 226 -19.29 6.40 -15.60
CA ARG A 226 -18.67 6.73 -14.30
C ARG A 226 -19.46 7.77 -13.51
N LEU A 227 -20.30 8.58 -14.17
CA LEU A 227 -21.20 9.53 -13.50
C LEU A 227 -22.18 8.87 -12.53
N HIS A 228 -22.49 7.58 -12.67
CA HIS A 228 -23.27 6.87 -11.68
C HIS A 228 -22.62 6.88 -10.28
N ALA A 229 -21.29 7.04 -10.19
CA ALA A 229 -20.57 7.17 -8.93
C ALA A 229 -20.41 8.61 -8.42
N LEU A 230 -20.86 9.63 -9.16
CA LEU A 230 -20.74 11.02 -8.73
C LEU A 230 -21.40 11.31 -7.36
N PRO A 231 -22.56 10.72 -6.99
CA PRO A 231 -23.12 10.84 -5.65
C PRO A 231 -22.21 10.30 -4.55
N LEU A 232 -21.39 9.28 -4.85
CA LEU A 232 -20.43 8.72 -3.90
C LEU A 232 -19.33 9.73 -3.57
N GLN A 233 -18.89 10.51 -4.55
CA GLN A 233 -17.95 11.60 -4.32
C GLN A 233 -18.57 12.73 -3.48
N ALA A 234 -19.87 13.03 -3.66
CA ALA A 234 -20.59 13.95 -2.79
C ALA A 234 -20.62 13.46 -1.33
N VAL A 235 -20.77 12.15 -1.10
CA VAL A 235 -20.65 11.55 0.25
C VAL A 235 -19.27 11.78 0.83
N VAL A 236 -18.21 11.52 0.07
CA VAL A 236 -16.82 11.75 0.54
C VAL A 236 -16.61 13.22 0.93
N GLU A 237 -17.04 14.16 0.09
CA GLU A 237 -16.92 15.59 0.40
C GLU A 237 -17.70 16.00 1.66
N TYR A 238 -18.87 15.40 1.87
CA TYR A 238 -19.65 15.58 3.10
C TYR A 238 -18.90 15.05 4.32
N LEU A 239 -18.38 13.81 4.26
CA LEU A 239 -17.63 13.18 5.35
C LEU A 239 -16.39 13.99 5.77
N ILE A 240 -15.70 14.63 4.83
CA ILE A 240 -14.50 15.44 5.12
C ILE A 240 -14.85 16.84 5.64
N SER A 241 -16.05 17.32 5.33
CA SER A 241 -16.50 18.65 5.74
C SER A 241 -17.00 18.72 7.17
N GLU A 242 -17.51 17.61 7.73
CA GLU A 242 -18.07 17.60 9.07
C GLU A 242 -16.96 17.66 10.14
N GLU A 243 -16.94 18.77 10.89
CA GLU A 243 -16.47 18.77 12.27
C GLU A 243 -17.62 18.22 13.12
N GLU A 244 -17.37 17.14 13.89
CA GLU A 244 -18.37 16.38 14.66
C GLU A 244 -19.50 17.27 15.22
N THR A 245 -20.61 17.37 14.49
CA THR A 245 -21.76 18.17 14.91
C THR A 245 -22.80 17.21 15.48
N PRO A 246 -23.15 17.28 16.78
CA PRO A 246 -24.11 16.35 17.37
C PRO A 246 -25.51 16.51 16.73
N GLY A 247 -25.95 15.53 15.94
CA GLY A 247 -27.24 15.53 15.25
C GLY A 247 -27.53 14.20 14.54
N ALA A 248 -28.76 14.02 14.05
CA ALA A 248 -29.08 12.91 13.14
C ALA A 248 -28.48 13.24 11.76
N ASP A 249 -27.62 12.37 11.25
CA ASP A 249 -27.06 12.50 9.90
C ASP A 249 -28.19 12.46 8.86
N LEU A 250 -28.49 13.62 8.28
CA LEU A 250 -29.56 13.80 7.30
C LEU A 250 -29.23 13.17 5.94
N TYR A 251 -27.98 12.77 5.73
CA TYR A 251 -27.46 12.27 4.46
C TYR A 251 -27.17 10.77 4.46
N THR A 252 -27.37 10.05 5.58
CA THR A 252 -27.18 8.59 5.64
C THR A 252 -27.96 7.85 4.53
N ALA A 253 -29.23 8.22 4.29
CA ALA A 253 -30.04 7.59 3.24
C ALA A 253 -29.49 7.85 1.82
N ARG A 254 -28.91 9.03 1.60
CA ARG A 254 -28.23 9.37 0.33
C ARG A 254 -26.92 8.60 0.18
N ALA A 255 -26.17 8.43 1.27
CA ALA A 255 -24.96 7.61 1.29
C ALA A 255 -25.25 6.15 0.95
N GLU A 256 -26.27 5.55 1.56
CA GLU A 256 -26.74 4.19 1.24
C GLU A 256 -27.12 4.05 -0.25
N ALA A 257 -27.87 5.02 -0.80
CA ALA A 257 -28.24 5.01 -2.21
C ALA A 257 -27.03 5.19 -3.14
N ALA A 258 -26.06 6.03 -2.76
CA ALA A 258 -24.82 6.23 -3.51
C ALA A 258 -23.95 4.97 -3.53
N VAL A 259 -23.81 4.28 -2.38
CA VAL A 259 -23.11 3.00 -2.27
C VAL A 259 -23.75 1.94 -3.16
N ALA A 260 -25.08 1.76 -3.08
CA ALA A 260 -25.79 0.77 -3.88
C ALA A 260 -25.61 1.03 -5.39
N ARG A 261 -25.69 2.29 -5.81
CA ARG A 261 -25.47 2.68 -7.22
C ARG A 261 -24.02 2.43 -7.67
N ALA A 262 -23.05 2.77 -6.84
CA ALA A 262 -21.63 2.59 -7.16
C ALA A 262 -21.22 1.11 -7.17
N GLN A 263 -21.82 0.27 -6.32
CA GLN A 263 -21.65 -1.20 -6.37
C GLN A 263 -22.19 -1.76 -7.69
N ALA A 264 -23.41 -1.39 -8.08
CA ALA A 264 -23.98 -1.81 -9.35
C ALA A 264 -23.14 -1.35 -10.57
N LEU A 265 -22.58 -0.13 -10.52
CA LEU A 265 -21.62 0.32 -11.52
C LEU A 265 -20.34 -0.53 -11.49
N SER A 266 -19.78 -0.81 -10.31
CA SER A 266 -18.57 -1.61 -10.16
C SER A 266 -18.70 -3.01 -10.77
N ASP A 267 -19.89 -3.61 -10.71
CA ASP A 267 -20.19 -4.92 -11.29
C ASP A 267 -20.21 -4.92 -12.83
N CYS A 268 -20.30 -3.74 -13.47
CA CYS A 268 -20.18 -3.60 -14.92
C CYS A 268 -18.73 -3.62 -15.44
N TYR A 269 -17.75 -3.51 -14.55
CA TYR A 269 -16.32 -3.46 -14.88
C TYR A 269 -15.61 -4.73 -14.38
N ALA A 270 -14.58 -5.18 -15.10
CA ALA A 270 -13.79 -6.32 -14.65
C ALA A 270 -13.04 -5.98 -13.33
N PRO A 271 -12.80 -6.97 -12.44
CA PRO A 271 -11.92 -6.78 -11.29
C PRO A 271 -10.53 -6.31 -11.74
N GLY A 272 -9.95 -5.33 -11.04
CA GLY A 272 -8.64 -4.76 -11.37
C GLY A 272 -8.63 -3.83 -12.59
N GLU A 273 -9.78 -3.49 -13.17
CA GLU A 273 -9.85 -2.57 -14.31
C GLU A 273 -9.51 -1.13 -13.90
N ARG A 274 -8.51 -0.54 -14.56
CA ARG A 274 -7.95 0.79 -14.24
C ARG A 274 -8.99 1.90 -14.35
N GLU A 275 -9.85 1.87 -15.37
CA GLU A 275 -10.87 2.91 -15.58
C GLU A 275 -11.86 3.01 -14.41
N ALA A 276 -12.10 1.89 -13.71
CA ALA A 276 -12.97 1.86 -12.54
C ALA A 276 -12.25 2.22 -11.22
N ALA A 277 -10.92 2.34 -11.22
CA ALA A 277 -10.13 2.52 -10.00
C ALA A 277 -10.56 3.78 -9.22
N GLY A 278 -10.80 4.90 -9.92
CA GLY A 278 -11.18 6.18 -9.29
C GLY A 278 -12.41 6.05 -8.39
N PHE A 279 -13.53 5.58 -8.95
CA PHE A 279 -14.76 5.47 -8.15
C PHE A 279 -14.73 4.28 -7.18
N ARG A 280 -14.01 3.19 -7.49
CA ARG A 280 -13.89 2.06 -6.57
C ARG A 280 -13.11 2.43 -5.29
N ASN A 281 -12.11 3.29 -5.39
CA ASN A 281 -11.41 3.84 -4.22
C ASN A 281 -12.34 4.72 -3.35
N HIS A 282 -13.19 5.55 -3.98
CA HIS A 282 -14.24 6.28 -3.24
C HIS A 282 -15.23 5.32 -2.57
N LEU A 283 -15.63 4.24 -3.25
CA LEU A 283 -16.53 3.22 -2.71
C LEU A 283 -15.92 2.52 -1.50
N ALA A 284 -14.66 2.13 -1.59
CA ALA A 284 -13.95 1.49 -0.48
C ALA A 284 -13.86 2.42 0.75
N LEU A 285 -13.52 3.70 0.56
CA LEU A 285 -13.49 4.68 1.65
C LEU A 285 -14.86 4.83 2.32
N VAL A 286 -15.94 5.00 1.54
CA VAL A 286 -17.30 5.20 2.09
C VAL A 286 -17.79 3.94 2.80
N LEU A 287 -17.56 2.75 2.24
CA LEU A 287 -17.93 1.49 2.91
C LEU A 287 -17.16 1.30 4.22
N TRP A 288 -15.86 1.65 4.22
CA TRP A 288 -15.02 1.60 5.41
C TRP A 288 -15.50 2.58 6.48
N SER A 289 -15.77 3.85 6.12
CA SER A 289 -16.27 4.85 7.07
C SER A 289 -17.66 4.50 7.64
N MET A 290 -18.49 3.76 6.89
CA MET A 290 -19.77 3.24 7.34
C MET A 290 -19.67 1.93 8.15
N ASN A 291 -18.46 1.44 8.46
CA ASN A 291 -18.20 0.16 9.14
C ASN A 291 -18.75 -1.08 8.40
N ARG A 292 -18.97 -0.98 7.09
CA ARG A 292 -19.45 -2.08 6.21
C ARG A 292 -18.28 -2.90 5.69
N TYR A 293 -17.47 -3.42 6.62
CA TYR A 293 -16.17 -4.03 6.33
C TYR A 293 -16.22 -5.22 5.36
N GLU A 294 -17.30 -6.01 5.38
CA GLU A 294 -17.47 -7.14 4.46
C GLU A 294 -17.56 -6.68 3.00
N GLU A 295 -18.25 -5.58 2.76
CA GLU A 295 -18.40 -4.97 1.44
C GLU A 295 -17.17 -4.15 1.07
N ALA A 296 -16.56 -3.45 2.04
CA ALA A 296 -15.28 -2.76 1.85
C ALA A 296 -14.18 -3.74 1.40
N LEU A 297 -14.09 -4.92 2.01
CA LEU A 297 -13.13 -5.95 1.61
C LEU A 297 -13.36 -6.41 0.16
N THR A 298 -14.63 -6.52 -0.25
CA THR A 298 -14.99 -6.83 -1.63
C THR A 298 -14.54 -5.71 -2.57
N ALA A 299 -14.79 -4.45 -2.22
CA ALA A 299 -14.31 -3.30 -2.99
C ALA A 299 -12.78 -3.30 -3.11
N PHE A 300 -12.03 -3.52 -2.02
CA PHE A 300 -10.57 -3.60 -2.04
C PHE A 300 -10.03 -4.72 -2.93
N ARG A 301 -10.69 -5.89 -2.97
CA ARG A 301 -10.35 -6.97 -3.91
C ARG A 301 -10.59 -6.56 -5.35
N THR A 302 -11.72 -5.91 -5.63
CA THR A 302 -12.10 -5.48 -6.97
C THR A 302 -11.25 -4.31 -7.48
N ILE A 303 -10.74 -3.44 -6.60
CA ILE A 303 -9.75 -2.41 -6.94
C ILE A 303 -8.46 -3.05 -7.47
N GLY A 304 -8.04 -4.17 -6.88
CA GLY A 304 -6.76 -4.80 -7.21
C GLY A 304 -5.60 -3.88 -6.82
N VAL A 305 -4.67 -3.67 -7.75
CA VAL A 305 -3.42 -2.94 -7.49
C VAL A 305 -3.56 -1.42 -7.65
N HIS A 306 -4.71 -0.92 -8.10
CA HIS A 306 -4.86 0.48 -8.52
C HIS A 306 -5.41 1.38 -7.40
N ALA A 307 -4.54 1.80 -6.48
CA ALA A 307 -4.85 2.89 -5.57
C ALA A 307 -4.88 4.23 -6.31
N THR A 308 -5.64 5.21 -5.81
CA THR A 308 -5.75 6.54 -6.43
C THR A 308 -5.42 7.66 -5.46
N THR A 309 -4.93 8.80 -5.93
CA THR A 309 -4.60 9.94 -5.02
C THR A 309 -5.83 10.39 -4.25
N PHE A 310 -6.96 10.57 -4.93
CA PHE A 310 -8.25 10.85 -4.29
C PHE A 310 -9.03 9.54 -4.12
N PRO A 311 -9.69 9.31 -2.97
CA PRO A 311 -9.92 10.27 -1.88
C PRO A 311 -8.83 10.27 -0.78
N TRP A 312 -7.87 9.36 -0.82
CA TRP A 312 -6.97 9.08 0.30
C TRP A 312 -6.07 10.26 0.71
N THR A 313 -5.74 11.15 -0.22
CA THR A 313 -4.96 12.37 0.04
C THR A 313 -5.58 13.30 1.10
N TYR A 314 -6.86 13.13 1.42
CA TYR A 314 -7.52 13.90 2.48
C TYR A 314 -7.04 13.52 3.88
N PHE A 315 -6.45 12.34 4.06
CA PHE A 315 -6.05 11.81 5.36
C PHE A 315 -4.53 11.80 5.57
N GLY A 316 -3.75 11.69 4.49
CA GLY A 316 -2.30 11.59 4.57
C GLY A 316 -1.65 11.22 3.25
N ASP A 317 -0.59 10.40 3.31
CA ASP A 317 -0.01 9.79 2.11
C ASP A 317 -1.04 8.86 1.46
N PRO A 318 -1.49 9.11 0.21
CA PRO A 318 -2.65 8.41 -0.35
C PRO A 318 -2.50 6.89 -0.39
N ARG A 319 -1.30 6.40 -0.67
CA ARG A 319 -1.05 4.97 -0.77
C ARG A 319 -1.01 4.34 0.63
N ALA A 320 -0.35 4.98 1.59
CA ALA A 320 -0.33 4.50 2.97
C ALA A 320 -1.74 4.41 3.56
N GLU A 321 -2.55 5.46 3.41
CA GLU A 321 -3.92 5.53 3.90
C GLU A 321 -4.82 4.45 3.26
N PHE A 322 -4.68 4.20 1.94
CA PHE A 322 -5.36 3.10 1.27
C PHE A 322 -4.99 1.73 1.88
N LEU A 323 -3.70 1.49 2.10
CA LEU A 323 -3.21 0.23 2.66
C LEU A 323 -3.63 0.04 4.13
N GLU A 324 -3.63 1.12 4.90
CA GLU A 324 -4.08 1.13 6.29
C GLU A 324 -5.57 0.80 6.37
N ALA A 325 -6.44 1.49 5.62
CA ALA A 325 -7.87 1.19 5.58
C ALA A 325 -8.16 -0.25 5.13
N ARG A 326 -7.38 -0.77 4.18
CA ARG A 326 -7.46 -2.16 3.71
C ARG A 326 -7.05 -3.16 4.80
N SER A 327 -5.97 -2.88 5.52
CA SER A 327 -5.49 -3.69 6.65
C SER A 327 -6.50 -3.69 7.80
N ASP A 328 -7.00 -2.52 8.17
CA ASP A 328 -8.00 -2.31 9.22
C ASP A 328 -9.29 -3.08 8.91
N THR A 329 -9.74 -3.05 7.66
CA THR A 329 -10.88 -3.86 7.20
C THR A 329 -10.66 -5.35 7.49
N CYS A 330 -9.47 -5.88 7.21
CA CYS A 330 -9.13 -7.27 7.50
C CYS A 330 -9.07 -7.56 9.01
N VAL A 331 -8.55 -6.62 9.81
CA VAL A 331 -8.48 -6.73 11.27
C VAL A 331 -9.88 -6.75 11.88
N GLU A 332 -10.75 -5.83 11.49
CA GLU A 332 -12.13 -5.72 11.98
C GLU A 332 -12.95 -6.97 11.65
N LEU A 333 -12.83 -7.48 10.42
CA LEU A 333 -13.46 -8.75 10.04
C LEU A 333 -12.90 -9.93 10.83
N ALA A 334 -11.57 -10.00 11.02
CA ALA A 334 -10.94 -11.06 11.80
C ALA A 334 -11.40 -11.05 13.28
N MET A 335 -11.64 -9.87 13.86
CA MET A 335 -12.17 -9.72 15.22
C MET A 335 -13.59 -10.29 15.37
N LYS A 336 -14.41 -10.22 14.31
CA LYS A 336 -15.76 -10.81 14.26
C LYS A 336 -15.74 -12.34 14.14
N VAL A 337 -14.68 -12.96 13.62
CA VAL A 337 -14.59 -14.42 13.48
C VAL A 337 -14.31 -15.11 14.84
N PRO A 338 -15.13 -16.08 15.28
CA PRO A 338 -14.87 -16.83 16.51
C PRO A 338 -13.49 -17.52 16.48
N PHE A 339 -12.75 -17.45 17.59
CA PHE A 339 -11.37 -17.98 17.67
C PHE A 339 -11.24 -19.46 17.26
N PHE A 340 -12.20 -20.30 17.63
CA PHE A 340 -12.16 -21.74 17.35
C PHE A 340 -12.75 -22.14 15.99
N ARG A 341 -13.28 -21.19 15.21
CA ARG A 341 -13.72 -21.48 13.84
C ARG A 341 -12.49 -21.79 12.98
N ALA A 342 -12.65 -22.66 11.98
CA ALA A 342 -11.65 -22.78 10.92
C ALA A 342 -11.50 -21.41 10.24
N ALA A 343 -10.27 -21.05 9.88
CA ALA A 343 -10.06 -19.88 9.05
C ALA A 343 -10.85 -20.09 7.75
N PRO A 344 -11.57 -19.09 7.24
CA PRO A 344 -12.25 -19.21 5.95
C PRO A 344 -11.25 -19.66 4.90
N GLU A 345 -11.63 -20.65 4.10
CA GLU A 345 -10.78 -21.12 3.02
C GLU A 345 -10.64 -19.96 2.02
N PRO A 346 -9.42 -19.62 1.58
CA PRO A 346 -9.24 -18.61 0.54
C PRO A 346 -10.11 -19.00 -0.66
N PRO A 347 -10.83 -18.06 -1.29
CA PRO A 347 -11.64 -18.38 -2.45
C PRO A 347 -10.77 -19.08 -3.50
N ALA A 348 -11.27 -20.21 -4.04
CA ALA A 348 -10.61 -20.99 -5.08
C ALA A 348 -10.68 -20.30 -6.45
N ALA A 349 -10.43 -18.99 -6.48
CA ALA A 349 -10.32 -18.22 -7.71
C ALA A 349 -8.94 -18.51 -8.31
N ASP A 350 -8.91 -18.77 -9.61
CA ASP A 350 -7.68 -18.66 -10.40
C ASP A 350 -7.03 -17.32 -10.05
N LEU A 351 -5.82 -17.37 -9.49
CA LEU A 351 -5.06 -16.19 -9.11
C LEU A 351 -5.04 -15.25 -10.32
N PRO A 352 -5.58 -14.02 -10.23
CA PRO A 352 -5.70 -13.19 -11.41
C PRO A 352 -4.32 -12.87 -12.01
N ASP A 353 -4.26 -12.64 -13.32
CA ASP A 353 -3.01 -12.46 -14.09
C ASP A 353 -2.02 -11.43 -13.49
N TRP A 354 -2.51 -10.48 -12.68
CA TRP A 354 -1.65 -9.53 -11.96
C TRP A 354 -0.62 -10.20 -11.03
N GLU A 355 -0.88 -11.39 -10.49
CA GLU A 355 0.09 -12.05 -9.58
C GLU A 355 1.29 -12.65 -10.33
N ARG A 356 1.17 -12.93 -11.65
CA ARG A 356 2.34 -13.32 -12.46
C ARG A 356 3.12 -12.11 -12.94
N ASP A 357 2.41 -11.11 -13.47
CA ASP A 357 3.00 -9.99 -14.20
C ASP A 357 3.38 -8.80 -13.31
N LEU A 358 2.70 -8.62 -12.17
CA LEU A 358 2.86 -7.46 -11.26
C LEU A 358 3.35 -7.85 -9.85
N ALA A 359 3.54 -9.14 -9.55
CA ALA A 359 3.99 -9.52 -8.21
C ALA A 359 5.39 -8.94 -7.90
N PRO A 360 5.56 -8.31 -6.73
CA PRO A 360 6.80 -7.67 -6.34
C PRO A 360 7.91 -8.71 -6.31
N ARG A 361 9.01 -8.40 -7.00
CA ARG A 361 10.25 -9.19 -6.95
C ARG A 361 11.13 -8.56 -5.88
N SER A 362 11.43 -9.31 -4.83
CA SER A 362 12.26 -8.83 -3.74
C SER A 362 13.57 -9.61 -3.65
N VAL A 363 14.66 -8.89 -3.44
CA VAL A 363 15.99 -9.47 -3.17
C VAL A 363 16.67 -8.61 -2.11
N ALA A 364 17.35 -9.24 -1.16
CA ALA A 364 18.15 -8.56 -0.17
C ALA A 364 19.63 -8.82 -0.41
N ILE A 365 20.45 -7.79 -0.24
CA ILE A 365 21.90 -7.86 -0.28
C ILE A 365 22.41 -7.64 1.14
N ALA A 366 22.82 -8.72 1.79
CA ALA A 366 23.44 -8.66 3.11
C ALA A 366 24.96 -8.45 2.95
N SER A 367 25.55 -7.52 3.70
CA SER A 367 26.98 -7.21 3.66
C SER A 367 27.82 -8.18 4.51
N THR A 368 27.54 -9.48 4.37
CA THR A 368 28.24 -10.56 5.05
C THR A 368 28.20 -11.86 4.21
N GLY A 369 28.95 -12.86 4.64
CA GLY A 369 29.00 -14.17 4.00
C GLY A 369 27.73 -15.01 4.20
N PRO A 370 27.52 -16.05 3.36
CA PRO A 370 26.28 -16.83 3.37
C PRO A 370 26.13 -17.71 4.62
N THR A 371 27.23 -18.00 5.32
CA THR A 371 27.22 -18.82 6.54
C THR A 371 26.64 -18.02 7.70
N GLU A 372 27.06 -16.76 7.84
CA GLU A 372 26.62 -15.82 8.86
C GLU A 372 25.12 -15.52 8.69
N VAL A 373 24.70 -15.22 7.45
CA VAL A 373 23.27 -15.03 7.14
C VAL A 373 22.48 -16.29 7.47
N ALA A 374 22.96 -17.48 7.09
CA ALA A 374 22.24 -18.72 7.36
C ALA A 374 22.04 -18.98 8.85
N GLN A 375 23.02 -18.63 9.69
CA GLN A 375 22.93 -18.77 11.15
C GLN A 375 21.93 -17.78 11.75
N ALA A 376 21.97 -16.51 11.35
CA ALA A 376 21.03 -15.48 11.80
C ALA A 376 19.59 -15.74 11.30
N ALA A 377 19.46 -16.30 10.09
CA ALA A 377 18.19 -16.64 9.46
C ALA A 377 17.43 -17.79 10.15
N LEU A 378 18.08 -18.59 11.01
CA LEU A 378 17.44 -19.73 11.71
C LEU A 378 16.23 -19.33 12.56
N ILE A 379 16.09 -18.04 12.91
CA ILE A 379 15.04 -17.49 13.77
C ILE A 379 13.93 -16.78 12.97
N CYS A 380 14.11 -16.55 11.66
CA CYS A 380 13.21 -15.73 10.84
C CYS A 380 11.81 -16.32 10.64
N GLY A 381 11.58 -17.60 10.99
CA GLY A 381 10.27 -18.23 10.94
C GLY A 381 9.67 -18.38 9.52
N GLN A 382 10.46 -18.10 8.49
CA GLN A 382 10.16 -18.22 7.06
C GLN A 382 11.24 -19.04 6.36
N SER A 383 10.92 -19.57 5.17
CA SER A 383 11.90 -20.27 4.33
C SER A 383 12.61 -19.24 3.45
N LEU A 384 13.93 -19.19 3.52
CA LEU A 384 14.76 -18.23 2.77
C LEU A 384 15.68 -18.99 1.82
N ARG A 385 15.97 -18.43 0.65
CA ARG A 385 17.05 -18.92 -0.22
C ARG A 385 18.19 -17.91 -0.17
N THR A 386 19.41 -18.40 0.01
CA THR A 386 20.63 -17.59 0.07
C THR A 386 21.57 -17.99 -1.06
N ALA A 387 22.24 -17.02 -1.68
CA ALA A 387 23.27 -17.27 -2.69
C ALA A 387 24.47 -16.34 -2.49
N PRO A 388 25.71 -16.83 -2.66
CA PRO A 388 26.91 -15.99 -2.50
C PRO A 388 26.98 -14.91 -3.59
N ALA A 389 27.30 -13.68 -3.19
CA ALA A 389 27.44 -12.51 -4.06
C ALA A 389 28.88 -11.96 -3.98
N GLY A 390 29.85 -12.80 -4.31
CA GLY A 390 31.27 -12.56 -4.02
C GLY A 390 31.66 -13.03 -2.61
N ASN A 391 32.77 -12.50 -2.06
CA ASN A 391 33.37 -13.02 -0.82
C ASN A 391 32.78 -12.41 0.47
N HIS A 392 32.11 -11.25 0.36
CA HIS A 392 31.67 -10.46 1.51
C HIS A 392 30.19 -10.06 1.45
N HIS A 393 29.44 -10.62 0.50
CA HIS A 393 28.02 -10.32 0.35
C HIS A 393 27.22 -11.58 0.05
N THR A 394 25.94 -11.55 0.41
CA THR A 394 25.00 -12.65 0.21
C THR A 394 23.68 -12.10 -0.31
N TYR A 395 23.18 -12.68 -1.40
CA TYR A 395 21.81 -12.47 -1.83
C TYR A 395 20.87 -13.32 -0.99
N VAL A 396 19.73 -12.76 -0.60
CA VAL A 396 18.66 -13.45 0.11
C VAL A 396 17.34 -13.19 -0.61
N GLU A 397 16.56 -14.23 -0.85
CA GLU A 397 15.19 -14.14 -1.33
C GLU A 397 14.26 -14.99 -0.46
N ILE A 398 12.98 -14.68 -0.49
CA ILE A 398 11.96 -15.54 0.12
C ILE A 398 11.61 -16.67 -0.82
N VAL A 399 11.47 -17.87 -0.26
CA VAL A 399 10.87 -18.99 -0.98
C VAL A 399 9.37 -19.00 -0.71
N PRO A 400 8.51 -18.90 -1.74
CA PRO A 400 7.07 -18.99 -1.58
C PRO A 400 6.70 -20.30 -0.88
N ASP A 401 6.22 -20.20 0.37
CA ASP A 401 5.67 -21.35 1.10
C ASP A 401 4.15 -21.41 0.81
N PRO A 402 3.58 -22.56 0.39
CA PRO A 402 2.14 -22.71 0.19
C PRO A 402 1.31 -22.40 1.45
N VAL A 403 1.92 -22.36 2.64
CA VAL A 403 1.25 -21.99 3.90
C VAL A 403 1.98 -20.83 4.58
N ARG A 404 1.60 -19.59 4.23
CA ARG A 404 2.07 -18.37 4.93
C ARG A 404 1.85 -18.48 6.45
N GLY A 405 2.90 -18.22 7.23
CA GLY A 405 2.88 -18.40 8.68
C GLY A 405 1.99 -17.39 9.42
N LYS A 406 1.41 -17.80 10.56
CA LYS A 406 0.49 -17.01 11.42
C LYS A 406 1.00 -15.62 11.87
N ARG A 407 2.31 -15.33 11.77
CA ARG A 407 2.90 -14.02 12.11
C ARG A 407 2.96 -13.06 10.93
N ALA A 408 3.00 -13.57 9.69
CA ALA A 408 3.07 -12.76 8.47
C ALA A 408 1.77 -11.99 8.20
N ALA A 409 0.72 -12.24 8.96
CA ALA A 409 -0.59 -11.61 8.82
C ALA A 409 -0.79 -10.36 9.71
N LEU A 410 0.15 -10.12 10.62
CA LEU A 410 0.15 -8.95 11.51
C LEU A 410 1.14 -7.86 11.09
N LEU A 411 2.05 -8.18 10.17
CA LEU A 411 3.06 -7.24 9.74
C LEU A 411 2.62 -6.70 8.38
N PRO A 412 2.31 -5.39 8.28
CA PRO A 412 2.07 -4.74 6.99
C PRO A 412 3.34 -4.68 6.12
N GLU A 413 4.49 -5.11 6.65
CA GLU A 413 5.76 -5.11 5.95
C GLU A 413 5.96 -6.37 5.09
N ASP A 414 6.52 -6.16 3.89
CA ASP A 414 7.03 -7.20 3.00
C ASP A 414 7.75 -8.30 3.80
N PRO A 415 7.45 -9.58 3.53
CA PRO A 415 8.00 -10.65 4.32
C PRO A 415 9.53 -10.71 4.26
N LEU A 416 10.20 -10.24 3.19
CA LEU A 416 11.66 -10.23 3.11
C LEU A 416 12.25 -9.11 3.96
N THR A 417 11.61 -7.94 4.01
CA THR A 417 11.93 -6.87 4.96
C THR A 417 11.81 -7.36 6.40
N SER A 418 10.71 -8.05 6.73
CA SER A 418 10.52 -8.66 8.06
C SER A 418 11.58 -9.72 8.38
N ALA A 419 11.97 -10.55 7.41
CA ALA A 419 13.05 -11.53 7.60
C ALA A 419 14.39 -10.83 7.83
N ALA A 420 14.69 -9.79 7.04
CA ALA A 420 15.90 -8.99 7.16
C ALA A 420 16.00 -8.26 8.51
N ASP A 421 14.89 -7.77 9.05
CA ASP A 421 14.86 -7.22 10.41
C ASP A 421 15.35 -8.26 11.44
N ASN A 422 14.80 -9.47 11.37
CA ASN A 422 15.15 -10.56 12.28
C ASN A 422 16.63 -10.99 12.16
N PHE A 423 17.15 -11.20 10.94
CA PHE A 423 18.54 -11.65 10.77
C PHE A 423 19.58 -10.52 10.84
N THR A 424 19.17 -9.27 11.01
CA THR A 424 20.09 -8.14 11.28
C THR A 424 20.03 -7.64 12.72
N THR A 425 19.06 -8.06 13.54
CA THR A 425 18.83 -7.52 14.89
C THR A 425 20.06 -7.59 15.81
N ALA A 426 20.77 -8.72 15.81
CA ALA A 426 21.92 -8.95 16.70
C ALA A 426 23.28 -8.73 16.01
N GLU A 427 23.27 -8.13 14.82
CA GLU A 427 24.38 -8.23 13.88
C GLU A 427 24.86 -6.84 13.42
N GLU A 428 26.13 -6.75 13.04
CA GLU A 428 26.75 -5.47 12.66
C GLU A 428 26.72 -5.18 11.16
N TRP A 429 26.35 -6.15 10.32
CA TRP A 429 26.26 -5.92 8.88
C TRP A 429 24.95 -5.22 8.51
N PRO A 430 25.00 -4.23 7.59
CA PRO A 430 23.79 -3.71 6.96
C PRO A 430 23.24 -4.68 5.91
N THR A 431 21.93 -4.61 5.69
CA THR A 431 21.22 -5.34 4.64
C THR A 431 20.35 -4.38 3.85
N LEU A 432 20.53 -4.35 2.53
CA LEU A 432 19.68 -3.59 1.62
C LEU A 432 18.64 -4.52 1.01
N VAL A 433 17.36 -4.32 1.35
CA VAL A 433 16.23 -5.03 0.72
C VAL A 433 15.75 -4.19 -0.45
N LEU A 434 15.59 -4.81 -1.61
CA LEU A 434 15.17 -4.16 -2.86
C LEU A 434 13.88 -4.81 -3.35
N HIS A 435 12.89 -3.99 -3.70
CA HIS A 435 11.63 -4.43 -4.27
C HIS A 435 11.47 -3.86 -5.67
N ARG A 436 11.01 -4.67 -6.62
CA ARG A 436 10.79 -4.27 -8.00
C ARG A 436 9.47 -4.80 -8.51
N THR A 437 8.66 -3.89 -9.03
CA THR A 437 7.52 -4.17 -9.90
C THR A 437 7.79 -3.51 -11.26
N PRO A 438 6.97 -3.75 -12.29
CA PRO A 438 7.16 -3.08 -13.58
C PRO A 438 7.07 -1.54 -13.53
N GLU A 439 6.38 -0.98 -12.54
CA GLU A 439 6.12 0.46 -12.45
C GLU A 439 6.86 1.16 -11.30
N ARG A 440 7.38 0.36 -10.35
CA ARG A 440 7.98 0.84 -9.09
C ARG A 440 9.27 0.08 -8.75
N GLY A 441 10.26 0.81 -8.30
CA GLY A 441 11.43 0.27 -7.61
C GLY A 441 11.53 0.91 -6.23
N SER A 442 11.75 0.12 -5.18
CA SER A 442 12.00 0.67 -3.84
C SER A 442 13.15 -0.06 -3.16
N PHE A 443 13.67 0.54 -2.09
CA PHE A 443 14.58 -0.13 -1.19
C PHE A 443 14.25 0.18 0.26
N THR A 444 14.64 -0.74 1.14
CA THR A 444 14.66 -0.57 2.58
C THR A 444 16.02 -0.99 3.10
N LEU A 445 16.72 -0.07 3.77
CA LEU A 445 17.99 -0.33 4.43
C LEU A 445 17.75 -0.70 5.89
N LEU A 446 18.17 -1.90 6.28
CA LEU A 446 18.14 -2.35 7.67
C LEU A 446 19.55 -2.47 8.24
N HIS A 447 19.73 -2.04 9.48
CA HIS A 447 20.95 -2.20 10.23
C HIS A 447 20.64 -2.33 11.72
N ARG A 448 21.15 -3.38 12.38
CA ARG A 448 20.89 -3.68 13.80
C ARG A 448 19.40 -3.81 14.14
N GLY A 449 18.63 -4.47 13.26
CA GLY A 449 17.18 -4.71 13.45
C GLY A 449 16.35 -3.44 13.48
N LYS A 450 16.74 -2.45 12.68
CA LYS A 450 16.01 -1.19 12.50
C LYS A 450 16.07 -0.78 11.05
N GLN A 451 14.93 -0.31 10.53
CA GLN A 451 14.88 0.46 9.29
C GLN A 451 15.61 1.78 9.50
N VAL A 452 16.67 1.99 8.72
CA VAL A 452 17.51 3.21 8.78
C VAL A 452 17.10 4.21 7.71
N ALA A 453 16.76 3.71 6.53
CA ALA A 453 16.39 4.52 5.39
C ALA A 453 15.55 3.68 4.43
N ASP A 454 14.63 4.31 3.74
CA ASP A 454 13.86 3.72 2.65
C ASP A 454 13.63 4.79 1.58
N HIS A 455 13.31 4.32 0.38
CA HIS A 455 13.00 5.19 -0.73
C HIS A 455 12.24 4.44 -1.80
N THR A 456 11.44 5.17 -2.57
CA THR A 456 10.67 4.65 -3.68
C THR A 456 10.88 5.52 -4.93
N TRP A 457 11.20 4.87 -6.04
CA TRP A 457 11.09 5.43 -7.39
C TRP A 457 9.84 4.89 -8.07
N GLU A 458 9.01 5.79 -8.56
CA GLU A 458 7.88 5.48 -9.42
C GLU A 458 8.04 6.20 -10.75
N THR A 459 7.71 5.51 -11.84
CA THR A 459 7.95 6.04 -13.20
C THR A 459 7.26 7.38 -13.45
N ALA A 460 6.10 7.60 -12.84
CA ALA A 460 5.28 8.79 -13.02
C ALA A 460 5.25 9.72 -11.80
N ALA A 461 5.96 9.40 -10.72
CA ALA A 461 6.03 10.27 -9.56
C ALA A 461 6.97 11.44 -9.82
N PRO A 462 6.69 12.62 -9.21
CA PRO A 462 7.64 13.72 -9.22
C PRO A 462 8.98 13.30 -8.63
N ALA A 463 10.04 14.03 -8.98
CA ALA A 463 11.32 13.89 -8.31
C ALA A 463 11.12 14.06 -6.80
N ALA A 464 11.72 13.16 -6.01
CA ALA A 464 11.64 13.23 -4.57
C ALA A 464 12.12 14.59 -4.03
N ASP A 465 11.54 14.99 -2.91
CA ASP A 465 11.89 16.24 -2.24
C ASP A 465 13.40 16.28 -1.96
N HIS A 466 14.00 17.47 -2.14
CA HIS A 466 15.44 17.60 -2.02
C HIS A 466 15.93 17.31 -0.60
N ALA A 467 15.19 17.75 0.42
CA ALA A 467 15.56 17.55 1.81
C ALA A 467 15.38 16.07 2.21
N GLU A 468 14.31 15.43 1.74
CA GLU A 468 14.10 14.00 1.91
C GLU A 468 15.24 13.18 1.29
N ALA A 469 15.52 13.37 0.00
CA ALA A 469 16.58 12.65 -0.70
C ALA A 469 17.96 12.88 -0.06
N THR A 470 18.23 14.10 0.42
CA THR A 470 19.49 14.42 1.11
C THR A 470 19.60 13.70 2.46
N ARG A 471 18.51 13.61 3.23
CA ARG A 471 18.50 12.84 4.49
C ARG A 471 18.74 11.35 4.24
N THR A 472 18.03 10.78 3.27
CA THR A 472 18.15 9.36 2.90
C THR A 472 19.57 9.04 2.39
N ALA A 473 20.13 9.90 1.54
CA ALA A 473 21.52 9.79 1.07
C ALA A 473 22.54 9.84 2.20
N ALA A 474 22.36 10.75 3.16
CA ALA A 474 23.25 10.86 4.33
C ALA A 474 23.16 9.64 5.25
N ALA A 475 21.98 9.03 5.38
CA ALA A 475 21.80 7.79 6.14
C ALA A 475 22.51 6.61 5.46
N LEU A 476 22.33 6.45 4.15
CA LEU A 476 23.04 5.45 3.34
C LEU A 476 24.56 5.60 3.43
N ALA A 477 25.07 6.81 3.19
CA ALA A 477 26.50 7.09 3.22
C ALA A 477 27.13 6.78 4.59
N ARG A 478 26.42 7.08 5.68
CA ARG A 478 26.86 6.76 7.04
C ARG A 478 26.97 5.26 7.30
N VAL A 479 25.99 4.49 6.85
CA VAL A 479 25.96 3.03 7.07
C VAL A 479 27.00 2.31 6.23
N TYR A 480 27.20 2.73 4.97
CA TYR A 480 28.17 2.13 4.05
C TYR A 480 29.57 2.79 4.09
N GLY A 481 29.79 3.79 4.95
CA GLY A 481 31.09 4.45 5.11
C GLY A 481 31.54 5.28 3.91
N LEU A 482 30.60 5.85 3.15
CA LEU A 482 30.90 6.67 1.97
C LEU A 482 31.22 8.12 2.36
N PRO A 483 32.26 8.73 1.78
CA PRO A 483 32.73 10.06 2.18
C PRO A 483 31.83 11.21 1.70
N ASP A 484 31.08 11.02 0.61
CA ASP A 484 30.22 12.06 0.02
C ASP A 484 28.82 11.50 -0.29
N PRO A 485 27.75 12.01 0.34
CA PRO A 485 26.37 11.58 0.07
C PRO A 485 25.77 12.23 -1.19
N ARG A 486 26.39 13.26 -1.78
CA ARG A 486 25.79 14.03 -2.90
C ARG A 486 25.47 13.18 -4.14
N PRO A 487 26.33 12.22 -4.58
CA PRO A 487 25.99 11.34 -5.68
C PRO A 487 24.75 10.49 -5.41
N LEU A 488 24.58 10.00 -4.17
CA LEU A 488 23.38 9.24 -3.78
C LEU A 488 22.14 10.12 -3.82
N ALA A 489 22.22 11.36 -3.33
CA ALA A 489 21.10 12.30 -3.38
C ALA A 489 20.66 12.61 -4.82
N HIS A 490 21.60 12.62 -5.78
CA HIS A 490 21.27 12.76 -7.21
C HIS A 490 20.49 11.55 -7.74
N ILE A 491 20.94 10.33 -7.43
CA ILE A 491 20.26 9.08 -7.84
C ILE A 491 18.86 8.98 -7.22
N LEU A 492 18.72 9.33 -5.93
CA LEU A 492 17.42 9.32 -5.23
C LEU A 492 16.42 10.35 -5.81
N ARG A 493 16.89 11.40 -6.47
CA ARG A 493 16.00 12.39 -7.12
C ARG A 493 15.81 12.13 -8.62
N ALA A 494 16.45 11.10 -9.15
CA ALA A 494 16.34 10.79 -10.56
C ALA A 494 14.94 10.25 -10.90
N THR A 495 14.35 10.74 -11.99
CA THR A 495 13.06 10.31 -12.51
C THR A 495 13.23 9.41 -13.74
N GLY A 496 12.16 8.76 -14.19
CA GLY A 496 12.21 7.79 -15.29
C GLY A 496 12.31 6.35 -14.79
N ASP A 497 13.08 5.50 -15.46
CA ASP A 497 13.12 4.05 -15.21
C ASP A 497 13.61 3.67 -13.80
N PRO A 498 12.73 3.14 -12.91
CA PRO A 498 13.10 2.73 -11.56
C PRO A 498 14.17 1.63 -11.52
N ALA A 499 14.20 0.74 -12.52
CA ALA A 499 15.14 -0.38 -12.56
C ALA A 499 16.58 0.11 -12.78
N ARG A 500 16.75 1.13 -13.61
CA ARG A 500 18.03 1.83 -13.80
C ARG A 500 18.49 2.47 -12.50
N HIS A 501 17.63 3.23 -11.83
CA HIS A 501 17.97 3.96 -10.59
C HIS A 501 18.39 3.04 -9.45
N GLN A 502 17.70 1.89 -9.28
CA GLN A 502 18.13 0.86 -8.33
C GLN A 502 19.52 0.30 -8.65
N SER A 503 19.81 0.07 -9.92
CA SER A 503 21.12 -0.47 -10.35
C SER A 503 22.23 0.55 -10.12
N GLU A 504 21.96 1.84 -10.39
CA GLU A 504 22.87 2.95 -10.10
C GLU A 504 23.11 3.11 -8.59
N LEU A 505 22.06 2.99 -7.76
CA LEU A 505 22.19 3.02 -6.31
C LEU A 505 23.10 1.88 -5.81
N VAL A 506 22.82 0.64 -6.22
CA VAL A 506 23.59 -0.54 -5.81
C VAL A 506 25.06 -0.38 -6.17
N ALA A 507 25.35 0.11 -7.38
CA ALA A 507 26.72 0.40 -7.80
C ALA A 507 27.38 1.52 -6.97
N ALA A 508 26.65 2.60 -6.69
CA ALA A 508 27.15 3.72 -5.89
C ALA A 508 27.45 3.33 -4.42
N LEU A 509 26.76 2.33 -3.88
CA LEU A 509 27.02 1.74 -2.56
C LEU A 509 28.19 0.75 -2.54
N GLY A 510 28.77 0.40 -3.70
CA GLY A 510 29.83 -0.60 -3.79
C GLY A 510 29.35 -2.04 -3.57
N LEU A 511 28.05 -2.27 -3.71
CA LEU A 511 27.41 -3.58 -3.57
C LEU A 511 27.55 -4.40 -4.87
N PRO A 512 27.46 -5.74 -4.80
CA PRO A 512 27.49 -6.58 -5.99
C PRO A 512 26.29 -6.27 -6.92
N PRO A 513 26.46 -6.36 -8.25
CA PRO A 513 25.41 -6.02 -9.21
C PRO A 513 24.17 -6.90 -9.01
N LEU A 514 23.00 -6.42 -9.41
CA LEU A 514 21.77 -7.21 -9.22
C LEU A 514 21.78 -8.49 -10.07
N PRO A 515 21.24 -9.62 -9.56
CA PRO A 515 21.19 -10.86 -10.32
C PRO A 515 20.47 -10.72 -11.66
N ALA A 516 20.96 -11.44 -12.67
CA ALA A 516 20.25 -11.53 -13.95
C ALA A 516 18.85 -12.12 -13.74
N GLY A 517 17.83 -11.49 -14.33
CA GLY A 517 16.42 -11.89 -14.14
C GLY A 517 15.69 -11.17 -12.98
N TYR A 518 16.39 -10.37 -12.16
CA TYR A 518 15.73 -9.54 -11.13
C TYR A 518 14.76 -8.53 -11.75
N GLY A 519 13.47 -8.69 -11.44
CA GLY A 519 12.36 -7.93 -12.02
C GLY A 519 11.49 -8.71 -13.01
N GLY A 520 11.86 -9.94 -13.37
CA GLY A 520 11.06 -10.82 -14.23
C GLY A 520 10.75 -12.17 -13.60
N GLU A 521 11.76 -12.88 -13.09
CA GLU A 521 11.63 -14.24 -12.57
C GLU A 521 11.22 -14.28 -11.08
N GLN A 522 10.49 -15.31 -10.63
CA GLN A 522 10.03 -15.47 -9.23
C GLN A 522 11.04 -16.14 -8.30
N GLU A 523 12.00 -16.91 -8.82
CA GLU A 523 13.04 -17.58 -8.05
C GLU A 523 14.43 -17.25 -8.61
N ILE A 524 14.80 -15.98 -8.47
CA ILE A 524 15.97 -15.38 -9.10
C ILE A 524 17.26 -16.07 -8.63
N LEU A 525 17.32 -16.46 -7.35
CA LEU A 525 18.50 -17.09 -6.77
C LEU A 525 18.56 -18.60 -7.01
N ALA A 526 17.48 -19.27 -7.44
CA ALA A 526 17.47 -20.71 -7.62
C ALA A 526 18.47 -21.20 -8.68
N ALA A 527 18.67 -20.41 -9.74
CA ALA A 527 19.61 -20.72 -10.80
C ALA A 527 21.06 -20.32 -10.49
N LEU A 528 21.31 -19.62 -9.38
CA LEU A 528 22.65 -19.11 -9.06
C LEU A 528 23.56 -20.19 -8.45
N PRO A 529 24.85 -20.23 -8.83
CA PRO A 529 25.82 -21.16 -8.24
C PRO A 529 25.94 -20.98 -6.72
N GLY A 530 25.83 -22.08 -5.98
CA GLY A 530 25.98 -22.07 -4.52
C GLY A 530 24.73 -21.63 -3.76
N ALA A 531 23.58 -21.49 -4.42
CA ALA A 531 22.31 -21.22 -3.77
C ALA A 531 21.92 -22.33 -2.78
N ARG A 532 21.41 -21.94 -1.59
CA ARG A 532 21.00 -22.85 -0.52
C ARG A 532 19.62 -22.47 0.01
N LEU A 533 18.75 -23.47 0.15
CA LEU A 533 17.45 -23.34 0.79
C LEU A 533 17.58 -23.49 2.31
N LEU A 534 17.17 -22.47 3.04
CA LEU A 534 17.03 -22.46 4.49
C LEU A 534 15.56 -22.68 4.83
N ALA A 535 15.19 -23.93 5.08
CA ALA A 535 13.81 -24.29 5.39
C ALA A 535 13.36 -23.72 6.75
N ARG A 536 12.10 -23.25 6.82
CA ARG A 536 11.45 -22.80 8.05
C ARG A 536 11.60 -23.82 9.19
N ARG A 537 12.13 -23.37 10.34
CA ARG A 537 12.18 -24.14 11.59
C ARG A 537 11.37 -23.47 12.70
N GLY A 538 10.83 -24.26 13.61
CA GLY A 538 10.04 -23.74 14.74
C GLY A 538 10.90 -22.91 15.71
N PHE A 539 10.36 -21.82 16.24
CA PHE A 539 11.04 -20.86 17.14
C PHE A 539 11.81 -21.54 18.29
N LEU A 540 11.23 -22.59 18.91
CA LEU A 540 11.87 -23.35 20.00
C LEU A 540 13.05 -24.22 19.54
N ALA A 541 13.08 -24.63 18.28
CA ALA A 541 14.22 -25.37 17.70
C ALA A 541 15.37 -24.41 17.38
N GLY A 542 15.10 -23.25 16.77
CA GLY A 542 16.11 -22.22 16.47
C GLY A 542 16.76 -21.60 17.72
N MET A 543 15.98 -21.39 18.79
CA MET A 543 16.53 -20.95 20.09
C MET A 543 17.44 -22.00 20.74
N ARG A 544 17.19 -23.30 20.50
CA ARG A 544 17.97 -24.39 21.09
C ARG A 544 19.36 -24.50 20.46
N ASP A 545 19.45 -24.22 19.17
CA ASP A 545 20.71 -24.26 18.42
C ASP A 545 21.56 -22.98 18.65
N THR A 546 20.94 -21.81 18.80
CA THR A 546 21.65 -20.55 19.13
C THR A 546 22.21 -20.52 20.56
N MET A 547 21.71 -21.35 21.47
CA MET A 547 22.27 -21.56 22.81
C MET A 547 23.47 -22.51 22.85
N THR A 548 24.00 -22.96 21.70
CA THR A 548 25.20 -23.79 21.69
C THR A 548 26.45 -22.94 21.93
N SER A 549 27.07 -23.14 23.09
CA SER A 549 28.42 -22.65 23.38
C SER A 549 29.49 -23.41 22.57
N LYS A 550 30.66 -22.77 22.40
CA LYS A 550 31.91 -23.09 21.68
C LYS A 550 32.39 -24.55 21.43
N ALA A 551 31.66 -25.61 21.79
CA ALA A 551 32.13 -27.01 21.73
C ALA A 551 31.31 -27.98 20.85
N GLY A 552 30.26 -27.54 20.14
CA GLY A 552 29.75 -28.27 18.97
C GLY A 552 29.28 -29.72 19.17
N VAL A 553 28.61 -30.06 20.28
CA VAL A 553 27.97 -31.39 20.45
C VAL A 553 26.52 -31.25 20.91
N HIS A 554 25.60 -31.84 20.14
CA HIS A 554 24.18 -32.01 20.52
C HIS A 554 24.03 -33.14 21.55
N PRO A 555 23.22 -32.96 22.61
CA PRO A 555 22.64 -34.12 23.29
C PRO A 555 21.52 -34.69 22.39
N GLU A 556 21.58 -35.99 22.09
CA GLU A 556 20.50 -36.70 21.40
C GLU A 556 19.16 -36.47 22.12
N ALA A 557 18.09 -36.29 21.34
CA ALA A 557 16.75 -36.24 21.89
C ALA A 557 16.43 -37.61 22.51
N PRO A 558 16.01 -37.69 23.78
CA PRO A 558 15.62 -38.97 24.36
C PRO A 558 14.39 -39.51 23.59
N PRO A 559 14.35 -40.81 23.28
CA PRO A 559 13.24 -41.42 22.55
C PRO A 559 11.91 -41.23 23.28
N ALA A 560 10.82 -41.11 22.52
CA ALA A 560 9.51 -40.66 22.98
C ALA A 560 8.81 -41.56 24.04
N ASP A 561 9.39 -42.73 24.35
CA ASP A 561 8.83 -43.75 25.25
C ASP A 561 9.64 -43.97 26.54
N GLU A 562 10.63 -43.13 26.84
CA GLU A 562 11.31 -43.23 28.14
C GLU A 562 10.44 -42.68 29.29
N PRO A 563 10.27 -43.45 30.38
CA PRO A 563 9.54 -43.00 31.55
C PRO A 563 10.22 -41.75 32.11
N HIS A 564 9.44 -40.67 32.27
CA HIS A 564 9.98 -39.41 32.76
C HIS A 564 10.71 -39.60 34.11
N PRO A 565 11.96 -39.11 34.24
CA PRO A 565 12.76 -39.30 35.43
C PRO A 565 12.09 -38.67 36.66
N ALA A 566 12.37 -39.16 37.86
CA ALA A 566 11.67 -38.74 39.08
C ALA A 566 11.69 -37.21 39.30
N HIS A 567 12.79 -36.54 38.97
CA HIS A 567 12.90 -35.09 39.06
C HIS A 567 11.92 -34.35 38.13
N TRP A 568 11.56 -34.92 36.98
CA TRP A 568 10.59 -34.36 36.04
C TRP A 568 9.19 -34.25 36.66
N TRP A 569 8.80 -35.28 37.41
CA TRP A 569 7.53 -35.35 38.14
C TRP A 569 7.54 -34.39 39.33
N VAL A 570 8.59 -34.44 40.14
CA VAL A 570 8.75 -33.58 41.32
C VAL A 570 8.67 -32.11 40.92
N LEU A 571 9.40 -31.69 39.88
CA LEU A 571 9.44 -30.29 39.46
C LEU A 571 8.07 -29.80 38.95
N ARG A 572 7.31 -30.65 38.25
CA ARG A 572 6.00 -30.28 37.69
C ARG A 572 4.87 -30.34 38.71
N ILE A 573 4.94 -31.26 39.67
CA ILE A 573 4.02 -31.29 40.82
C ILE A 573 4.29 -30.06 41.70
N ALA A 574 5.56 -29.73 41.98
CA ALA A 574 5.92 -28.53 42.71
C ALA A 574 5.48 -27.26 41.98
N ALA A 575 5.69 -27.18 40.66
CA ALA A 575 5.20 -26.06 39.85
C ALA A 575 3.67 -25.97 39.86
N LEU A 576 2.95 -27.09 39.72
CA LEU A 576 1.50 -27.09 39.83
C LEU A 576 1.04 -26.55 41.19
N LEU A 577 1.58 -27.05 42.29
CA LEU A 577 1.24 -26.59 43.64
C LEU A 577 1.54 -25.08 43.82
N LEU A 578 2.71 -24.64 43.37
CA LEU A 578 3.13 -23.25 43.43
C LEU A 578 2.19 -22.33 42.65
N PHE A 579 1.89 -22.66 41.38
CA PHE A 579 1.03 -21.81 40.54
C PHE A 579 -0.44 -21.89 40.95
N THR A 580 -0.89 -23.00 41.54
CA THR A 580 -2.24 -23.11 42.09
C THR A 580 -2.37 -22.26 43.36
N ALA A 581 -1.37 -22.30 44.25
CA ALA A 581 -1.34 -21.44 45.43
C ALA A 581 -1.22 -19.96 45.05
N ALA A 582 -0.37 -19.63 44.07
CA ALA A 582 -0.24 -18.28 43.52
C ALA A 582 -1.54 -17.80 42.87
N ALA A 583 -2.27 -18.67 42.16
CA ALA A 583 -3.57 -18.34 41.59
C ALA A 583 -4.60 -18.08 42.69
N VAL A 584 -4.71 -18.96 43.69
CA VAL A 584 -5.64 -18.77 44.82
C VAL A 584 -5.34 -17.47 45.56
N TYR A 585 -4.07 -17.19 45.84
CA TYR A 585 -3.64 -15.94 46.48
C TYR A 585 -3.93 -14.71 45.61
N ALA A 586 -3.65 -14.79 44.31
CA ALA A 586 -3.90 -13.71 43.35
C ALA A 586 -5.39 -13.43 43.10
N TRP A 587 -6.28 -14.40 43.31
CA TRP A 587 -7.73 -14.22 43.24
C TRP A 587 -8.34 -13.76 44.57
N TRP A 588 -7.69 -14.05 45.70
CA TRP A 588 -8.15 -13.63 47.03
C TRP A 588 -7.68 -12.22 47.41
N THR A 589 -6.56 -11.76 46.84
CA THR A 589 -5.97 -10.46 47.20
C THR A 589 -6.43 -9.36 46.22
N PRO A 590 -7.18 -8.33 46.66
CA PRO A 590 -7.80 -7.34 45.77
C PRO A 590 -6.81 -6.45 45.02
N ASP A 591 -5.56 -6.33 45.48
CA ASP A 591 -4.52 -5.51 44.86
C ASP A 591 -3.74 -6.21 43.73
N ILE A 592 -3.95 -7.52 43.54
CA ILE A 592 -3.31 -8.28 42.47
C ILE A 592 -4.18 -8.18 41.22
N GLY A 593 -3.80 -7.28 40.31
CA GLY A 593 -4.54 -7.04 39.07
C GLY A 593 -4.81 -8.32 38.25
N TRP A 594 -5.97 -8.35 37.60
CA TRP A 594 -6.57 -9.54 36.96
C TRP A 594 -5.66 -10.29 35.98
N PHE A 595 -4.70 -9.61 35.34
CA PHE A 595 -3.73 -10.22 34.43
C PHE A 595 -2.83 -11.24 35.14
N ARG A 596 -2.30 -10.89 36.33
CA ARG A 596 -1.40 -11.77 37.09
C ARG A 596 -2.14 -13.00 37.62
N SER A 597 -3.39 -12.82 38.05
CA SER A 597 -4.27 -13.91 38.50
C SER A 597 -4.58 -14.86 37.34
N THR A 598 -4.88 -14.33 36.15
CA THR A 598 -5.16 -15.14 34.95
C THR A 598 -3.93 -15.92 34.47
N VAL A 599 -2.75 -15.31 34.44
CA VAL A 599 -1.49 -15.97 34.05
C VAL A 599 -1.14 -17.12 35.00
N SER A 600 -1.28 -16.91 36.31
CA SER A 600 -1.03 -17.96 37.30
C SER A 600 -2.01 -19.14 37.19
N SER A 601 -3.31 -18.87 36.95
CA SER A 601 -4.32 -19.91 36.71
C SER A 601 -4.04 -20.70 35.42
N ALA A 602 -3.65 -20.04 34.33
CA ALA A 602 -3.31 -20.70 33.07
C ALA A 602 -2.06 -21.60 33.20
N LEU A 603 -1.05 -21.15 33.95
CA LEU A 603 0.14 -21.95 34.25
C LEU A 603 -0.20 -23.18 35.11
N ALA A 604 -1.05 -23.04 36.14
CA ALA A 604 -1.54 -24.17 36.92
C ALA A 604 -2.26 -25.20 36.04
N LEU A 605 -3.18 -24.77 35.17
CA LEU A 605 -3.88 -25.66 34.23
C LEU A 605 -2.93 -26.34 33.24
N TYR A 606 -1.92 -25.63 32.75
CA TYR A 606 -0.89 -26.19 31.86
C TYR A 606 -0.10 -27.31 32.53
N PHE A 607 0.37 -27.11 33.76
CA PHE A 607 1.10 -28.15 34.50
C PHE A 607 0.19 -29.33 34.88
N ALA A 608 -1.06 -29.07 35.25
CA ALA A 608 -2.05 -30.11 35.49
C ALA A 608 -2.30 -30.97 34.24
N ALA A 609 -2.46 -30.35 33.07
CA ALA A 609 -2.65 -31.06 31.81
C ALA A 609 -1.42 -31.90 31.41
N LYS A 610 -0.20 -31.40 31.67
CA LYS A 610 1.03 -32.19 31.45
C LYS A 610 1.13 -33.39 32.38
N LEU A 611 0.84 -33.22 33.68
CA LEU A 611 0.83 -34.32 34.64
C LEU A 611 -0.26 -35.34 34.29
N TYR A 612 -1.46 -34.88 33.94
CA TYR A 612 -2.58 -35.74 33.53
C TYR A 612 -2.24 -36.59 32.29
N ARG A 613 -1.67 -35.96 31.26
CA ARG A 613 -1.21 -36.66 30.05
C ARG A 613 -0.09 -37.67 30.34
N ALA A 614 0.83 -37.34 31.24
CA ALA A 614 1.90 -38.24 31.64
C ALA A 614 1.38 -39.43 32.47
N VAL A 615 0.35 -39.25 33.31
CA VAL A 615 -0.29 -40.33 34.07
C VAL A 615 -1.10 -41.26 33.15
N ARG A 616 -1.83 -40.69 32.18
CA ARG A 616 -2.60 -41.46 31.17
C ARG A 616 -1.75 -42.30 30.22
N ARG A 617 -0.45 -42.00 30.10
CA ARG A 617 0.50 -42.74 29.26
C ARG A 617 1.21 -43.88 29.98
N ARG A 618 0.87 -44.20 31.24
CA ARG A 618 1.38 -45.41 31.90
C ARG A 618 0.72 -46.65 31.28
N PRO A 619 1.48 -47.60 30.70
CA PRO A 619 0.93 -48.89 30.32
C PRO A 619 0.53 -49.65 31.60
N VAL A 620 -0.71 -50.11 31.66
CA VAL A 620 -1.18 -51.06 32.66
C VAL A 620 -0.54 -52.41 32.31
N SER A 621 0.55 -52.79 32.99
CA SER A 621 1.13 -54.12 32.90
C SER A 621 0.72 -54.93 34.14
N SER A 622 -0.18 -55.89 33.94
CA SER A 622 -0.46 -56.96 34.89
C SER A 622 -0.71 -58.25 34.12
N SER A 623 0.36 -59.01 33.85
CA SER A 623 0.33 -60.46 33.65
C SER A 623 1.75 -61.00 33.83
N PRO A 624 1.99 -61.99 34.72
CA PRO A 624 3.29 -62.64 34.83
C PRO A 624 3.50 -63.62 33.65
N PRO A 625 4.75 -63.91 33.28
CA PRO A 625 5.04 -64.81 32.16
C PRO A 625 4.71 -66.28 32.51
N PRO A 626 4.33 -67.13 31.53
CA PRO A 626 4.20 -68.56 31.75
C PRO A 626 5.58 -69.21 31.89
N GLU A 627 5.69 -70.17 32.81
CA GLU A 627 6.88 -70.99 33.00
C GLU A 627 7.16 -71.90 31.79
N ALA A 628 8.45 -72.09 31.51
CA ALA A 628 8.96 -72.81 30.37
C ALA A 628 8.85 -74.34 30.54
N SER A 629 8.39 -75.02 29.47
CA SER A 629 8.87 -76.33 29.02
C SER A 629 8.66 -76.44 27.51
#